data_AF-A0A1I2GP07-F1
#
_entry.id   AF-A0A1I2GP07-F1
#
_cell.length_a   1.000
_cell.length_b   1.000
_cell.length_c   1.000
_cell.angle_alpha   90.00
_cell.angle_beta   90.00
_cell.angle_gamma   90.00
#
_symmetry.space_group_name_H-M   'P 1'
#
loop_
_entity.id
_entity.type
_entity.pdbx_description
1 polymer ?
#
loop_
_entity_poly.entity_id
_entity_poly.type
_entity_poly.pdbx_seq_one_letter_code
_entity_poly.pdbx_strand_id
1 'polypeptide(L)'
;MKNSLYLLGFLLLTTSCASLRQRDDTTQLNQVFQIPRHQELYAYAKKGGIKTKTLLHPAKAALYQKHDTLYVEFLAETLRPADADPKTLDQADSLAIFFLHYNPTLHKIEEKSPWFRYQTTGLDVDLFTLPFKYRFKTADQPGQLEDKLNVGIHVGGRYDLGRYRTVYFRRNHRSEISTFSLGLGGFFCVGPAKIDPFSTLGRLQDEYYGLGLNYGLSTILSIGSFSAGLAVGVEQVTDRNRHLWIYQHKPWLGVTFGINLN
;
A
#
# COMPACT_ATOMS: atom_id res chain seq x y z
N MET A 1 -29.82 34.74 -42.38
CA MET A 1 -29.51 33.37 -42.84
C MET A 1 -29.09 32.53 -41.63
N LYS A 2 -29.96 31.58 -41.27
CA LYS A 2 -29.81 30.35 -40.46
C LYS A 2 -28.98 30.35 -39.16
N ASN A 3 -29.72 30.44 -38.05
CA ASN A 3 -29.49 29.75 -36.77
C ASN A 3 -29.65 28.22 -36.93
N SER A 4 -28.84 27.42 -36.23
CA SER A 4 -29.06 25.99 -35.92
C SER A 4 -28.12 25.67 -34.73
N LEU A 5 -28.55 25.57 -33.47
CA LEU A 5 -29.52 24.66 -32.85
C LEU A 5 -29.07 23.19 -32.95
N TYR A 6 -28.29 22.75 -31.96
CA TYR A 6 -28.19 21.33 -31.57
C TYR A 6 -28.42 21.21 -30.07
N LEU A 7 -29.65 20.80 -29.75
CA LEU A 7 -30.13 20.34 -28.47
C LEU A 7 -30.68 18.92 -28.74
N LEU A 8 -29.99 17.92 -28.21
CA LEU A 8 -30.41 16.50 -28.12
C LEU A 8 -29.41 15.88 -27.14
N GLY A 9 -29.73 15.48 -25.91
CA GLY A 9 -30.98 15.00 -25.38
C GLY A 9 -30.76 13.54 -25.02
N PHE A 10 -30.56 13.23 -23.73
CA PHE A 10 -31.10 12.00 -23.14
C PHE A 10 -31.16 12.15 -21.61
N LEU A 11 -32.36 12.51 -21.18
CA LEU A 11 -32.88 12.40 -19.83
C LEU A 11 -33.38 10.96 -19.70
N LEU A 12 -32.84 10.18 -18.76
CA LEU A 12 -33.49 8.96 -18.28
C LEU A 12 -33.53 9.01 -16.76
N LEU A 13 -34.70 9.40 -16.27
CA LEU A 13 -35.19 9.20 -14.92
C LEU A 13 -35.53 7.71 -14.73
N THR A 14 -35.17 7.20 -13.55
CA THR A 14 -35.91 6.23 -12.73
C THR A 14 -36.31 4.89 -13.37
N THR A 15 -35.68 3.81 -12.88
CA THR A 15 -36.29 2.75 -12.05
C THR A 15 -35.44 1.49 -12.17
N SER A 16 -34.93 0.99 -11.05
CA SER A 16 -34.87 -0.45 -10.80
C SER A 16 -34.56 -0.68 -9.32
N CYS A 17 -35.58 -1.09 -8.58
CA CYS A 17 -35.40 -1.92 -7.39
C CYS A 17 -34.92 -3.29 -7.86
N ALA A 18 -33.64 -3.59 -7.64
CA ALA A 18 -33.08 -4.94 -7.54
C ALA A 18 -31.64 -4.75 -7.08
N SER A 19 -31.16 -5.26 -5.96
CA SER A 19 -31.57 -6.35 -5.10
C SER A 19 -30.98 -6.08 -3.72
N LEU A 20 -31.54 -6.68 -2.67
CA LEU A 20 -30.80 -6.94 -1.45
C LEU A 20 -29.51 -7.69 -1.83
N ARG A 21 -28.44 -6.93 -2.05
CA ARG A 21 -27.10 -7.49 -2.19
C ARG A 21 -26.69 -7.84 -0.78
N GLN A 22 -27.03 -9.06 -0.38
CA GLN A 22 -26.39 -9.75 0.72
C GLN A 22 -24.89 -9.63 0.45
N ARG A 23 -24.26 -8.74 1.21
CA ARG A 23 -22.86 -8.40 1.10
C ARG A 23 -22.09 -9.59 1.67
N ASP A 24 -21.95 -10.65 0.87
CA ASP A 24 -20.83 -11.57 1.04
C ASP A 24 -19.58 -10.73 0.68
N ASP A 25 -19.12 -9.92 1.65
CA ASP A 25 -17.79 -9.29 1.66
C ASP A 25 -16.78 -10.44 1.78
N THR A 26 -16.64 -11.23 0.71
CA THR A 26 -15.50 -12.11 0.52
C THR A 26 -14.45 -11.27 -0.18
N THR A 27 -13.68 -10.51 0.59
CA THR A 27 -12.48 -9.87 0.05
C THR A 27 -11.44 -10.98 -0.13
N GLN A 28 -11.53 -11.70 -1.25
CA GLN A 28 -10.42 -12.54 -1.69
C GLN A 28 -9.27 -11.58 -2.00
N LEU A 29 -8.27 -11.58 -1.12
CA LEU A 29 -6.97 -11.08 -1.51
C LEU A 29 -6.49 -12.11 -2.55
N ASN A 30 -6.55 -11.78 -3.84
CA ASN A 30 -6.14 -12.63 -4.98
C ASN A 30 -4.61 -12.86 -4.99
N GLN A 31 -4.07 -13.24 -3.84
CA GLN A 31 -2.65 -13.32 -3.54
C GLN A 31 -2.43 -14.44 -2.54
N VAL A 32 -1.28 -15.09 -2.69
CA VAL A 32 -0.81 -16.11 -1.78
C VAL A 32 0.11 -15.44 -0.76
N PHE A 33 -0.23 -15.57 0.51
CA PHE A 33 0.51 -14.98 1.62
C PHE A 33 1.48 -15.97 2.21
N GLN A 34 2.63 -15.49 2.67
CA GLN A 34 3.51 -16.28 3.50
C GLN A 34 3.10 -16.11 4.98
N ILE A 35 2.73 -17.23 5.60
CA ILE A 35 2.35 -17.30 7.01
C ILE A 35 3.58 -17.79 7.79
N PRO A 36 4.05 -17.05 8.81
CA PRO A 36 5.20 -17.45 9.60
C PRO A 36 4.86 -18.64 10.51
N ARG A 37 5.88 -19.36 10.98
CA ARG A 37 5.70 -20.42 11.99
C ARG A 37 5.17 -19.88 13.33
N HIS A 38 4.71 -20.80 14.16
CA HIS A 38 4.11 -20.59 15.49
C HIS A 38 2.81 -19.78 15.48
N GLN A 39 2.03 -19.85 14.39
CA GLN A 39 0.68 -19.31 14.34
C GLN A 39 -0.32 -20.35 14.83
N GLU A 40 -1.26 -19.94 15.68
CA GLU A 40 -2.39 -20.76 16.11
C GLU A 40 -3.58 -20.56 15.19
N LEU A 41 -4.17 -21.67 14.74
CA LEU A 41 -5.27 -21.72 13.79
C LEU A 41 -6.39 -22.59 14.38
N TYR A 42 -7.63 -22.23 14.06
CA TYR A 42 -8.80 -22.92 14.60
C TYR A 42 -9.62 -23.53 13.46
N ALA A 43 -10.17 -24.72 13.70
CA ALA A 43 -11.06 -25.41 12.76
C ALA A 43 -12.26 -26.02 13.49
N TYR A 44 -13.42 -26.04 12.83
CA TYR A 44 -14.62 -26.68 13.36
C TYR A 44 -14.47 -28.20 13.27
N ALA A 45 -14.69 -28.89 14.38
CA ALA A 45 -14.79 -30.34 14.40
C ALA A 45 -16.17 -30.78 13.90
N LYS A 46 -16.24 -31.93 13.21
CA LYS A 46 -17.51 -32.54 12.73
C LYS A 46 -18.60 -32.69 13.80
N LYS A 47 -18.23 -32.69 15.09
CA LYS A 47 -19.14 -32.81 16.26
C LYS A 47 -19.46 -31.47 16.94
N GLY A 48 -19.20 -30.33 16.30
CA GLY A 48 -19.54 -29.00 16.85
C GLY A 48 -18.56 -28.44 17.89
N GLY A 49 -17.38 -29.05 18.05
CA GLY A 49 -16.28 -28.51 18.86
C GLY A 49 -15.25 -27.73 18.03
N ILE A 50 -14.26 -27.13 18.67
CA ILE A 50 -13.16 -26.45 17.98
C ILE A 50 -11.83 -27.14 18.26
N LYS A 51 -11.05 -27.31 17.20
CA LYS A 51 -9.68 -27.82 17.25
C LYS A 51 -8.72 -26.67 17.03
N THR A 52 -7.68 -26.59 17.85
CA THR A 52 -6.57 -25.67 17.67
C THR A 52 -5.40 -26.44 17.07
N LYS A 53 -4.79 -25.88 16.03
CA LYS A 53 -3.56 -26.39 15.41
C LYS A 53 -2.50 -25.30 15.35
N THR A 54 -1.25 -25.70 15.53
CA THR A 54 -0.09 -24.80 15.43
C THR A 54 0.68 -25.06 14.13
N LEU A 55 0.93 -23.99 13.39
CA LEU A 55 1.79 -24.05 12.21
C LEU A 55 3.26 -24.08 12.62
N LEU A 56 3.96 -25.20 12.44
CA LEU A 56 5.36 -25.33 12.90
C LEU A 56 6.40 -24.74 11.94
N HIS A 57 6.06 -24.59 10.65
CA HIS A 57 6.96 -24.07 9.62
C HIS A 57 6.27 -23.00 8.79
N PRO A 58 7.01 -22.03 8.22
CA PRO A 58 6.40 -21.09 7.30
C PRO A 58 5.71 -21.81 6.15
N ALA A 59 4.48 -21.41 5.85
CA ALA A 59 3.68 -22.00 4.79
C ALA A 59 2.97 -20.92 4.00
N LYS A 60 2.55 -21.24 2.77
CA LYS A 60 1.82 -20.33 1.92
C LYS A 60 0.32 -20.60 2.03
N ALA A 61 -0.48 -19.54 2.07
CA ALA A 61 -1.93 -19.65 2.17
C ALA A 61 -2.66 -18.52 1.43
N ALA A 62 -3.84 -18.83 0.90
CA ALA A 62 -4.82 -17.83 0.52
C ALA A 62 -5.53 -17.30 1.78
N LEU A 63 -5.69 -15.98 1.85
CA LEU A 63 -6.38 -15.30 2.94
C LEU A 63 -7.64 -14.63 2.40
N TYR A 64 -8.78 -14.85 3.06
CA TYR A 64 -10.02 -14.17 2.71
C TYR A 64 -10.83 -13.86 3.97
N GLN A 65 -11.41 -12.67 4.03
CA GLN A 65 -12.32 -12.28 5.10
C GLN A 65 -13.74 -12.66 4.71
N LYS A 66 -14.53 -13.22 5.64
CA LYS A 66 -15.96 -13.41 5.48
C LYS A 66 -16.65 -13.23 6.83
N HIS A 67 -17.67 -12.37 6.89
CA HIS A 67 -18.36 -12.01 8.15
C HIS A 67 -17.39 -11.68 9.29
N ASP A 68 -16.40 -10.81 9.02
CA ASP A 68 -15.36 -10.39 9.98
C ASP A 68 -14.52 -11.50 10.60
N THR A 69 -14.50 -12.66 9.93
CA THR A 69 -13.59 -13.76 10.24
C THR A 69 -12.58 -13.88 9.10
N LEU A 70 -11.30 -13.81 9.43
CA LEU A 70 -10.23 -14.08 8.49
C LEU A 70 -10.02 -15.60 8.39
N TYR A 71 -10.24 -16.14 7.20
CA TYR A 71 -10.04 -17.53 6.85
C TYR A 71 -8.70 -17.72 6.15
N VAL A 72 -8.14 -18.91 6.35
CA VAL A 72 -6.82 -19.31 5.84
C VAL A 72 -6.97 -20.66 5.15
N GLU A 73 -6.59 -20.71 3.87
CA GLU A 73 -6.55 -21.93 3.06
C GLU A 73 -5.12 -22.16 2.60
N PHE A 74 -4.48 -23.24 3.07
CA PHE A 74 -3.06 -23.49 2.84
C PHE A 74 -2.80 -24.21 1.52
N LEU A 75 -1.70 -23.85 0.85
CA LEU A 75 -1.18 -24.64 -0.26
C LEU A 75 -0.51 -25.91 0.29
N ALA A 76 -1.08 -27.07 -0.04
CA ALA A 76 -0.65 -28.39 0.43
C ALA A 76 0.87 -28.61 0.29
N GLU A 77 1.43 -28.18 -0.84
CA GLU A 77 2.84 -28.32 -1.19
C GLU A 77 3.79 -27.62 -0.20
N THR A 78 3.29 -26.61 0.51
CA THR A 78 4.08 -25.81 1.46
C THR A 78 3.95 -26.29 2.90
N LEU A 79 3.08 -27.28 3.14
CA LEU A 79 2.90 -27.93 4.43
C LEU A 79 3.83 -29.13 4.56
N ARG A 80 4.03 -29.56 5.82
CA ARG A 80 4.79 -30.78 6.12
C ARG A 80 4.06 -32.02 5.62
N PRO A 81 4.80 -33.10 5.28
CA PRO A 81 4.19 -34.41 5.07
C PRO A 81 3.31 -34.79 6.26
N ALA A 82 2.22 -35.51 5.98
CA ALA A 82 1.28 -35.92 7.01
C ALA A 82 1.98 -36.71 8.12
N ASP A 83 1.83 -36.27 9.37
CA ASP A 83 2.46 -36.88 10.55
C ASP A 83 1.45 -37.32 11.62
N ALA A 84 0.15 -37.10 11.36
CA ALA A 84 -0.98 -37.50 12.21
C ALA A 84 -0.97 -36.87 13.61
N ASP A 85 -0.11 -35.87 13.89
CA ASP A 85 -0.16 -35.13 15.14
C ASP A 85 -1.37 -34.17 15.11
N PRO A 86 -2.36 -34.35 16.02
CA PRO A 86 -3.56 -33.54 16.03
C PRO A 86 -3.32 -32.08 16.42
N LYS A 87 -2.15 -31.75 16.98
CA LYS A 87 -1.79 -30.39 17.43
C LYS A 87 -1.09 -29.58 16.35
N THR A 88 -0.55 -30.23 15.32
CA THR A 88 0.22 -29.57 14.27
C THR A 88 -0.54 -29.58 12.95
N LEU A 89 -0.19 -28.63 12.09
CA LEU A 89 -0.77 -28.51 10.76
C LEU A 89 0.13 -29.20 9.73
N ASP A 90 -0.44 -30.12 8.95
CA ASP A 90 0.26 -30.95 7.97
C ASP A 90 -0.52 -31.06 6.64
N GLN A 91 0.02 -31.79 5.65
CA GLN A 91 -0.62 -31.98 4.34
C GLN A 91 -2.02 -32.62 4.40
N ALA A 92 -2.36 -33.39 5.43
CA ALA A 92 -3.71 -33.95 5.55
C ALA A 92 -4.75 -32.87 5.89
N ASP A 93 -4.28 -31.71 6.38
CA ASP A 93 -5.12 -30.54 6.67
C ASP A 93 -5.22 -29.56 5.50
N SER A 94 -4.59 -29.81 4.35
CA SER A 94 -4.51 -28.81 3.27
C SER A 94 -5.87 -28.42 2.67
N LEU A 95 -6.86 -29.31 2.75
CA LEU A 95 -8.24 -29.06 2.31
C LEU A 95 -9.12 -28.46 3.43
N ALA A 96 -8.59 -28.32 4.64
CA ALA A 96 -9.30 -27.72 5.74
C ALA A 96 -9.22 -26.20 5.65
N ILE A 97 -10.38 -25.56 5.72
CA ILE A 97 -10.49 -24.12 5.91
C ILE A 97 -10.29 -23.84 7.40
N PHE A 98 -9.22 -23.13 7.72
CA PHE A 98 -8.97 -22.64 9.06
C PHE A 98 -9.52 -21.24 9.21
N PHE A 99 -9.95 -20.91 10.42
CA PHE A 99 -10.29 -19.56 10.80
C PHE A 99 -9.38 -19.13 11.96
N LEU A 100 -9.13 -17.83 12.03
CA LEU A 100 -8.23 -17.29 13.05
C LEU A 100 -8.92 -17.04 14.40
N HIS A 101 -10.22 -17.35 14.51
CA HIS A 101 -10.99 -17.05 15.71
C HIS A 101 -12.05 -18.09 16.16
N TYR A 102 -11.91 -18.59 17.40
CA TYR A 102 -12.98 -19.26 18.16
C TYR A 102 -13.76 -18.27 19.04
N ASN A 103 -15.11 -18.25 18.96
CA ASN A 103 -16.01 -17.51 19.85
C ASN A 103 -16.37 -18.34 21.11
N PRO A 104 -15.68 -18.16 22.26
CA PRO A 104 -16.09 -18.78 23.50
C PRO A 104 -17.37 -18.13 24.04
N THR A 105 -18.21 -18.88 24.76
CA THR A 105 -19.34 -18.32 25.52
C THR A 105 -18.83 -17.33 26.59
N LEU A 106 -19.14 -16.04 26.41
CA LEU A 106 -18.49 -14.90 27.09
C LEU A 106 -19.00 -14.61 28.52
N HIS A 107 -18.07 -14.35 29.45
CA HIS A 107 -18.29 -13.75 30.79
C HIS A 107 -17.44 -12.48 31.05
N LYS A 108 -16.76 -11.90 30.03
CA LYS A 108 -15.93 -10.69 30.19
C LYS A 108 -16.21 -9.62 29.14
N ILE A 109 -15.92 -8.36 29.51
CA ILE A 109 -16.38 -7.13 28.85
C ILE A 109 -15.54 -6.76 27.60
N GLU A 110 -14.34 -7.31 27.41
CA GLU A 110 -13.57 -7.19 26.16
C GLU A 110 -12.58 -8.37 26.04
N GLU A 111 -12.61 -9.12 24.94
CA GLU A 111 -11.68 -10.23 24.67
C GLU A 111 -10.97 -10.01 23.32
N LYS A 112 -9.67 -10.29 23.23
CA LYS A 112 -8.86 -10.04 22.03
C LYS A 112 -8.24 -11.33 21.53
N SER A 113 -8.40 -11.65 20.25
CA SER A 113 -7.70 -12.78 19.65
C SER A 113 -6.18 -12.53 19.64
N PRO A 114 -5.36 -13.60 19.61
CA PRO A 114 -3.94 -13.48 19.30
C PRO A 114 -3.72 -12.73 17.96
N TRP A 115 -2.56 -12.09 17.83
CA TRP A 115 -2.17 -11.44 16.58
C TRP A 115 -1.78 -12.48 15.54
N PHE A 116 -2.51 -12.53 14.43
CA PHE A 116 -2.09 -13.21 13.22
C PHE A 116 -1.15 -12.32 12.42
N ARG A 117 -0.07 -12.87 11.88
CA ARG A 117 0.92 -12.13 11.07
C ARG A 117 1.00 -12.70 9.66
N TYR A 118 1.09 -11.82 8.67
CA TYR A 118 1.25 -12.21 7.27
C TYR A 118 2.27 -11.31 6.56
N GLN A 119 2.82 -11.83 5.47
CA GLN A 119 3.76 -11.11 4.62
C GLN A 119 3.30 -11.22 3.16
N THR A 120 3.35 -10.10 2.44
CA THR A 120 3.09 -10.08 0.99
C THR A 120 4.10 -9.19 0.26
N THR A 121 4.29 -9.47 -1.03
CA THR A 121 5.11 -8.71 -1.96
C THR A 121 4.27 -8.41 -3.19
N GLY A 122 4.31 -7.16 -3.68
CA GLY A 122 3.52 -6.75 -4.82
C GLY A 122 4.11 -5.59 -5.61
N LEU A 123 3.43 -5.21 -6.68
CA LEU A 123 3.66 -3.96 -7.39
C LEU A 123 2.90 -2.82 -6.68
N ASP A 124 3.54 -1.66 -6.61
CA ASP A 124 3.02 -0.46 -5.95
C ASP A 124 3.00 0.71 -6.94
N VAL A 125 1.89 1.44 -6.97
CA VAL A 125 1.72 2.64 -7.76
C VAL A 125 1.07 3.69 -6.88
N ASP A 126 1.86 4.66 -6.44
CA ASP A 126 1.44 5.66 -5.46
C ASP A 126 1.55 7.08 -6.03
N LEU A 127 0.59 7.92 -5.65
CA LEU A 127 0.68 9.36 -5.84
C LEU A 127 1.38 9.99 -4.63
N PHE A 128 2.40 10.80 -4.88
CA PHE A 128 3.11 11.49 -3.82
C PHE A 128 3.35 12.96 -4.13
N THR A 129 3.64 13.68 -3.07
CA THR A 129 4.13 15.04 -3.08
C THR A 129 5.57 15.08 -2.59
N LEU A 130 6.35 16.01 -3.12
CA LEU A 130 7.72 16.25 -2.69
C LEU A 130 7.82 17.72 -2.29
N PRO A 131 7.56 18.04 -1.00
CA PRO A 131 7.59 19.41 -0.50
C PRO A 131 9.01 19.94 -0.29
N PHE A 132 10.00 19.05 -0.14
CA PHE A 132 11.37 19.43 0.12
C PHE A 132 12.34 18.70 -0.81
N LYS A 133 13.21 19.48 -1.46
CA LYS A 133 14.27 19.00 -2.34
C LYS A 133 15.59 19.69 -1.99
N TYR A 134 16.58 18.93 -1.59
CA TYR A 134 17.94 19.41 -1.38
C TYR A 134 18.78 19.18 -2.64
N ARG A 135 19.22 20.28 -3.26
CA ARG A 135 20.18 20.28 -4.38
C ARG A 135 21.60 20.37 -3.82
N PHE A 136 22.48 19.49 -4.28
CA PHE A 136 23.88 19.50 -3.87
C PHE A 136 24.65 20.69 -4.46
N LYS A 137 25.75 21.06 -3.81
CA LYS A 137 26.69 22.10 -4.27
C LYS A 137 27.06 21.87 -5.74
N THR A 138 26.85 22.88 -6.58
CA THR A 138 27.13 22.81 -8.03
C THR A 138 27.63 24.16 -8.54
N ALA A 139 28.63 24.15 -9.44
CA ALA A 139 29.14 25.36 -10.10
C ALA A 139 29.45 26.51 -9.13
N ASP A 140 30.16 26.18 -8.05
CA ASP A 140 30.55 27.09 -6.96
C ASP A 140 29.41 27.73 -6.16
N GLN A 141 28.15 27.35 -6.42
CA GLN A 141 27.02 27.71 -5.59
C GLN A 141 26.84 26.71 -4.43
N PRO A 142 26.50 27.18 -3.21
CA PRO A 142 26.22 26.31 -2.08
C PRO A 142 25.00 25.43 -2.34
N GLY A 143 24.91 24.30 -1.62
CA GLY A 143 23.72 23.45 -1.69
C GLY A 143 22.47 24.19 -1.20
N GLN A 144 21.32 23.90 -1.81
CA GLN A 144 20.08 24.63 -1.60
C GLN A 144 18.93 23.70 -1.25
N LEU A 145 18.19 24.05 -0.20
CA LEU A 145 16.88 23.45 0.08
C LEU A 145 15.80 24.21 -0.66
N GLU A 146 15.06 23.52 -1.52
CA GLU A 146 13.85 24.01 -2.18
C GLU A 146 12.61 23.51 -1.45
N ASP A 147 11.66 24.41 -1.23
CA ASP A 147 10.40 24.22 -0.49
C ASP A 147 9.16 24.19 -1.41
N LYS A 148 9.38 24.01 -2.72
CA LYS A 148 8.30 24.03 -3.70
C LYS A 148 7.69 22.65 -3.83
N LEU A 149 6.36 22.61 -3.78
CA LEU A 149 5.60 21.38 -3.91
C LEU A 149 5.73 20.82 -5.33
N ASN A 150 6.31 19.64 -5.42
CA ASN A 150 6.29 18.82 -6.64
C ASN A 150 5.25 17.71 -6.45
N VAL A 151 4.59 17.28 -7.52
CA VAL A 151 3.60 16.18 -7.50
C VAL A 151 4.05 15.13 -8.50
N GLY A 152 3.99 13.86 -8.09
CA GLY A 152 4.51 12.78 -8.89
C GLY A 152 3.87 11.44 -8.61
N ILE A 153 4.30 10.49 -9.42
CA ILE A 153 3.89 9.10 -9.41
C ILE A 153 5.12 8.25 -9.14
N HIS A 154 4.97 7.32 -8.20
CA HIS A 154 5.94 6.28 -7.90
C HIS A 154 5.46 4.96 -8.49
N VAL A 155 6.39 4.17 -9.00
CA VAL A 155 6.13 2.81 -9.49
C VAL A 155 7.26 1.91 -8.99
N GLY A 156 6.92 0.87 -8.24
CA GLY A 156 7.94 0.04 -7.60
C GLY A 156 7.45 -1.29 -7.05
N GLY A 157 8.37 -2.03 -6.46
CA GLY A 157 8.05 -3.20 -5.65
C GLY A 157 7.72 -2.76 -4.22
N ARG A 158 6.79 -3.47 -3.59
CA ARG A 158 6.38 -3.27 -2.20
C ARG A 158 6.41 -4.56 -1.42
N TYR A 159 6.81 -4.44 -0.16
CA TYR A 159 6.82 -5.51 0.83
C TYR A 159 5.99 -5.09 2.03
N ASP A 160 4.96 -5.87 2.33
CA ASP A 160 4.02 -5.60 3.42
C ASP A 160 4.22 -6.58 4.57
N LEU A 161 4.28 -6.03 5.77
CA LEU A 161 4.25 -6.72 7.04
C LEU A 161 2.94 -6.39 7.74
N GLY A 162 1.99 -7.30 7.65
CA GLY A 162 0.66 -7.13 8.21
C GLY A 162 0.46 -7.92 9.51
N ARG A 163 -0.37 -7.37 10.38
CA ARG A 163 -0.95 -8.09 11.51
C ARG A 163 -2.45 -7.86 11.60
N TYR A 164 -3.15 -8.91 11.96
CA TYR A 164 -4.61 -8.95 12.07
C TYR A 164 -4.99 -9.49 13.46
N ARG A 165 -5.97 -8.86 14.10
CA ARG A 165 -6.66 -9.44 15.27
C ARG A 165 -8.12 -9.02 15.28
N THR A 166 -8.95 -9.77 15.98
CA THR A 166 -10.34 -9.40 16.23
C THR A 166 -10.55 -9.10 17.70
N VAL A 167 -11.27 -8.01 17.97
CA VAL A 167 -11.64 -7.55 19.30
C VAL A 167 -13.13 -7.81 19.50
N TYR A 168 -13.47 -8.54 20.57
CA TYR A 168 -14.82 -8.91 20.96
C TYR A 168 -15.29 -7.98 22.07
N PHE A 169 -16.40 -7.30 21.82
CA PHE A 169 -17.07 -6.47 22.81
C PHE A 169 -18.56 -6.85 22.85
N ARG A 170 -18.95 -7.60 23.89
CA ARG A 170 -20.30 -8.16 24.04
C ARG A 170 -20.69 -9.02 22.81
N ARG A 171 -21.74 -8.62 22.07
CA ARG A 171 -22.23 -9.30 20.85
C ARG A 171 -21.59 -8.76 19.57
N ASN A 172 -20.75 -7.73 19.67
CA ASN A 172 -20.11 -7.10 18.52
C ASN A 172 -18.65 -7.54 18.43
N HIS A 173 -18.16 -7.68 17.20
CA HIS A 173 -16.77 -7.92 16.89
C HIS A 173 -16.25 -6.78 16.01
N ARG A 174 -14.97 -6.44 16.18
CA ARG A 174 -14.26 -5.46 15.35
C ARG A 174 -12.92 -6.04 14.94
N SER A 175 -12.61 -5.98 13.66
CA SER A 175 -11.27 -6.32 13.16
C SER A 175 -10.32 -5.14 13.32
N GLU A 176 -9.11 -5.41 13.81
CA GLU A 176 -7.99 -4.48 13.82
C GLU A 176 -6.91 -4.98 12.86
N ILE A 177 -6.65 -4.19 11.82
CA ILE A 177 -5.62 -4.44 10.83
C ILE A 177 -4.55 -3.37 11.00
N SER A 178 -3.30 -3.80 11.13
CA SER A 178 -2.15 -2.91 11.20
C SER A 178 -1.11 -3.42 10.22
N THR A 179 -0.84 -2.62 9.21
CA THR A 179 0.10 -2.96 8.13
C THR A 179 1.21 -1.92 8.10
N PHE A 180 2.44 -2.42 8.03
CA PHE A 180 3.64 -1.65 7.75
C PHE A 180 4.15 -2.07 6.37
N SER A 181 4.48 -1.10 5.53
CA SER A 181 4.90 -1.35 4.15
C SER A 181 6.22 -0.67 3.84
N LEU A 182 7.06 -1.36 3.06
CA LEU A 182 8.30 -0.83 2.50
C LEU A 182 8.24 -0.95 0.97
N GLY A 183 8.32 0.18 0.28
CA GLY A 183 8.36 0.29 -1.18
C GLY A 183 9.72 0.75 -1.68
N LEU A 184 10.15 0.23 -2.82
CA LEU A 184 11.33 0.67 -3.57
C LEU A 184 11.00 0.71 -5.05
N GLY A 185 11.25 1.84 -5.71
CA GLY A 185 10.95 1.97 -7.13
C GLY A 185 11.46 3.23 -7.79
N GLY A 186 11.04 3.42 -9.03
CA GLY A 186 11.27 4.64 -9.78
C GLY A 186 10.16 5.65 -9.53
N PHE A 187 10.46 6.92 -9.78
CA PHE A 187 9.43 7.96 -9.78
C PHE A 187 9.57 8.90 -10.97
N PHE A 188 8.46 9.57 -11.27
CA PHE A 188 8.40 10.73 -12.14
C PHE A 188 7.56 11.81 -11.46
N CYS A 189 8.07 13.03 -11.35
CA CYS A 189 7.34 14.14 -10.78
C CYS A 189 7.54 15.44 -11.56
N VAL A 190 6.53 16.30 -11.49
CA VAL A 190 6.54 17.63 -12.08
C VAL A 190 6.41 18.67 -10.99
N GLY A 191 7.07 19.80 -11.19
CA GLY A 191 6.96 20.92 -10.27
C GLY A 191 7.63 22.17 -10.82
N PRO A 192 7.53 23.29 -10.10
CA PRO A 192 8.17 24.52 -10.51
C PRO A 192 9.66 24.49 -10.20
N ALA A 193 10.49 24.90 -11.16
CA ALA A 193 11.92 25.09 -10.99
C ALA A 193 12.23 26.59 -11.02
N LYS A 194 12.85 27.11 -9.95
CA LYS A 194 13.24 28.53 -9.90
C LYS A 194 14.42 28.78 -10.84
N ILE A 195 14.27 29.78 -11.70
CA ILE A 195 15.30 30.29 -12.59
C ILE A 195 15.56 31.73 -12.16
N ASP A 196 16.78 32.02 -11.74
CA ASP A 196 17.20 33.27 -11.12
C ASP A 196 18.72 33.47 -11.31
N PRO A 197 19.30 34.63 -10.89
CA PRO A 197 20.74 34.85 -10.98
C PRO A 197 21.57 33.79 -10.24
N PHE A 198 21.05 33.23 -9.14
CA PHE A 198 21.75 32.19 -8.37
C PHE A 198 21.88 30.88 -9.17
N SER A 199 20.78 30.43 -9.77
CA SER A 199 20.69 29.20 -10.55
C SER A 199 21.26 29.31 -11.97
N THR A 200 21.65 30.51 -12.41
CA THR A 200 22.22 30.78 -13.74
C THR A 200 23.61 31.42 -13.72
N LEU A 201 24.26 31.52 -12.55
CA LEU A 201 25.55 32.19 -12.35
C LEU A 201 25.54 33.66 -12.84
N GLY A 202 24.42 34.36 -12.64
CA GLY A 202 24.23 35.76 -13.03
C GLY A 202 24.11 35.99 -14.53
N ARG A 203 24.06 34.93 -15.35
CA ARG A 203 23.87 35.06 -16.81
C ARG A 203 22.47 35.52 -17.18
N LEU A 204 21.50 35.26 -16.31
CA LEU A 204 20.15 35.78 -16.40
C LEU A 204 19.86 36.63 -15.15
N GLN A 205 19.31 37.82 -15.35
CA GLN A 205 18.94 38.73 -14.25
C GLN A 205 17.47 38.58 -13.83
N ASP A 206 16.63 38.08 -14.72
CA ASP A 206 15.21 37.86 -14.46
C ASP A 206 14.99 36.67 -13.52
N GLU A 207 13.98 36.77 -12.67
CA GLU A 207 13.51 35.68 -11.83
C GLU A 207 12.14 35.18 -12.29
N TYR A 208 12.02 33.88 -12.52
CA TYR A 208 10.76 33.23 -12.87
C TYR A 208 10.79 31.73 -12.54
N TYR A 209 9.66 31.07 -12.71
CA TYR A 209 9.55 29.62 -12.54
C TYR A 209 9.35 28.93 -13.89
N GLY A 210 10.23 27.98 -14.21
CA GLY A 210 10.07 27.06 -15.31
C GLY A 210 9.39 25.77 -14.85
N LEU A 211 8.92 24.96 -15.81
CA LEU A 211 8.48 23.59 -15.53
C LEU A 211 9.69 22.68 -15.37
N GLY A 212 9.83 22.12 -14.17
CA GLY A 212 10.81 21.09 -13.82
C GLY A 212 10.21 19.69 -13.96
N LEU A 213 10.87 18.85 -14.73
CA LEU A 213 10.64 17.41 -14.79
C LEU A 213 11.70 16.74 -13.93
N ASN A 214 11.26 15.93 -12.97
CA ASN A 214 12.19 15.16 -12.14
C ASN A 214 11.87 13.68 -12.23
N TYR A 215 12.93 12.87 -12.21
CA TYR A 215 12.83 11.42 -12.25
C TYR A 215 14.01 10.82 -11.51
N GLY A 216 13.83 9.61 -11.00
CA GLY A 216 14.84 8.97 -10.17
C GLY A 216 14.32 7.74 -9.45
N LEU A 217 14.94 7.44 -8.32
CA LEU A 217 14.60 6.33 -7.44
C LEU A 217 14.06 6.85 -6.11
N SER A 218 13.08 6.16 -5.55
CA SER A 218 12.55 6.47 -4.23
C SER A 218 12.27 5.22 -3.40
N THR A 219 12.43 5.38 -2.10
CA THR A 219 12.05 4.42 -1.07
C THR A 219 10.88 5.01 -0.30
N ILE A 220 9.81 4.25 -0.12
CA ILE A 220 8.58 4.66 0.56
C ILE A 220 8.34 3.76 1.77
N LEU A 221 7.95 4.35 2.88
CA LEU A 221 7.52 3.68 4.11
C LEU A 221 6.06 4.07 4.36
N SER A 222 5.19 3.09 4.54
CA SER A 222 3.76 3.34 4.78
C SER A 222 3.29 2.70 6.08
N ILE A 223 2.49 3.45 6.83
CA ILE A 223 1.83 3.02 8.07
C ILE A 223 0.35 3.40 7.97
N GLY A 224 -0.51 2.41 7.78
CA GLY A 224 -1.93 2.66 7.50
C GLY A 224 -2.13 3.39 6.17
N SER A 225 -2.80 4.54 6.21
CA SER A 225 -3.08 5.37 5.02
C SER A 225 -1.98 6.39 4.69
N PHE A 226 -1.03 6.62 5.61
CA PHE A 226 0.04 7.61 5.43
C PHE A 226 1.31 6.94 4.89
N SER A 227 1.94 7.58 3.90
CA SER A 227 3.24 7.17 3.38
C SER A 227 4.24 8.33 3.38
N ALA A 228 5.49 8.01 3.68
CA ALA A 228 6.60 8.95 3.64
C ALA A 228 7.86 8.26 3.11
N GLY A 229 8.74 9.00 2.46
CA GLY A 229 9.88 8.39 1.78
C GLY A 229 11.02 9.35 1.49
N LEU A 230 12.07 8.77 0.92
CA LEU A 230 13.21 9.49 0.40
C LEU A 230 13.31 9.26 -1.10
N ALA A 231 13.60 10.32 -1.84
CA ALA A 231 13.80 10.28 -3.28
C ALA A 231 15.19 10.81 -3.62
N VAL A 232 15.89 10.11 -4.51
CA VAL A 232 17.08 10.61 -5.17
C VAL A 232 16.80 10.68 -6.65
N GLY A 233 17.00 11.85 -7.25
CA GLY A 233 16.66 12.05 -8.65
C GLY A 233 17.51 13.10 -9.31
N VAL A 234 17.21 13.30 -10.58
CA VAL A 234 17.74 14.40 -11.38
C VAL A 234 16.58 15.28 -11.83
N GLU A 235 16.88 16.54 -12.08
CA GLU A 235 15.90 17.52 -12.54
C GLU A 235 16.30 18.07 -13.91
N GLN A 236 15.29 18.27 -14.74
CA GLN A 236 15.42 18.89 -16.06
C GLN A 236 14.37 19.97 -16.18
N VAL A 237 14.81 21.16 -16.56
CA VAL A 237 13.91 22.28 -16.87
C VAL A 237 13.56 22.24 -18.36
N THR A 238 12.28 22.41 -18.68
CA THR A 238 11.80 22.42 -20.09
C THR A 238 11.82 23.80 -20.73
N ASP A 239 12.27 24.80 -19.99
CA ASP A 239 12.33 26.20 -20.41
C ASP A 239 13.42 26.48 -21.49
N ARG A 240 13.30 27.60 -22.19
CA ARG A 240 14.28 28.06 -23.20
C ARG A 240 15.67 28.29 -22.59
N ASN A 241 15.73 28.78 -21.35
CA ASN A 241 16.98 29.05 -20.64
C ASN A 241 17.55 27.83 -19.91
N ARG A 242 17.03 26.62 -20.15
CA ARG A 242 17.53 25.36 -19.53
C ARG A 242 19.04 25.15 -19.65
N HIS A 243 19.66 25.69 -20.71
CA HIS A 243 21.09 25.59 -20.97
C HIS A 243 21.95 26.48 -20.06
N LEU A 244 21.35 27.48 -19.41
CA LEU A 244 21.98 28.35 -18.42
C LEU A 244 21.80 27.84 -16.99
N TRP A 245 20.85 26.93 -16.77
CA TRP A 245 20.47 26.45 -15.46
C TRP A 245 21.46 25.42 -14.93
N ILE A 246 22.16 25.75 -13.84
CA ILE A 246 23.31 24.96 -13.34
C ILE A 246 22.92 23.57 -12.80
N TYR A 247 21.66 23.40 -12.41
CA TYR A 247 21.15 22.16 -11.82
C TYR A 247 20.63 21.16 -12.85
N GLN A 248 20.75 21.47 -14.15
CA GLN A 248 20.36 20.59 -15.23
C GLN A 248 21.07 19.22 -15.14
N HIS A 249 20.28 18.14 -15.03
CA HIS A 249 20.75 16.75 -14.83
C HIS A 249 21.63 16.55 -13.59
N LYS A 250 21.55 17.43 -12.59
CA LYS A 250 22.28 17.27 -11.34
C LYS A 250 21.44 16.47 -10.33
N PRO A 251 22.10 15.62 -9.52
CA PRO A 251 21.40 14.87 -8.51
C PRO A 251 20.86 15.79 -7.41
N TRP A 252 19.76 15.37 -6.81
CA TRP A 252 19.17 15.99 -5.63
C TRP A 252 18.62 14.90 -4.71
N LEU A 253 18.43 15.24 -3.42
CA LEU A 253 17.79 14.39 -2.42
C LEU A 253 16.50 15.05 -1.96
N GLY A 254 15.39 14.33 -1.90
CA GLY A 254 14.10 14.86 -1.52
C GLY A 254 13.35 13.97 -0.54
N VAL A 255 12.36 14.56 0.13
CA VAL A 255 11.44 13.84 1.01
C VAL A 255 10.09 13.76 0.32
N THR A 256 9.51 12.57 0.28
CA THR A 256 8.20 12.33 -0.33
C THR A 256 7.16 12.09 0.75
N PHE A 257 5.95 12.61 0.53
CA PHE A 257 4.77 12.33 1.35
C PHE A 257 3.63 11.93 0.44
N GLY A 258 2.95 10.84 0.76
CA GLY A 258 1.85 10.31 -0.02
C GLY A 258 0.71 9.82 0.87
N ILE A 259 -0.38 9.51 0.19
CA ILE A 259 -1.49 8.75 0.76
C ILE A 259 -1.45 7.42 0.01
N ASN A 260 -1.39 6.33 0.75
CA ASN A 260 -1.46 5.00 0.15
C ASN A 260 -2.85 4.81 -0.48
N LEU A 261 -2.90 4.62 -1.80
CA LEU A 261 -4.15 4.40 -2.55
C LEU A 261 -4.54 2.91 -2.62
N ASN A 262 -3.68 2.03 -2.09
CA ASN A 262 -3.80 0.57 -2.12
C ASN A 262 -4.45 0.03 -0.84
#